data_AF-A0A225UTD3-F1
#
_entry.id   AF-A0A225UTD3-F1
#
_cell.length_a   1.000
_cell.length_b   1.000
_cell.length_c   1.000
_cell.angle_alpha   90.00
_cell.angle_beta   90.00
_cell.angle_gamma   90.00
#
_symmetry.space_group_name_H-M   'P 1'
#
loop_
_entity.id
_entity.type
_entity.pdbx_description
1 polymer ?
#
loop_
_entity_poly.entity_id
_entity_poly.type
_entity_poly.pdbx_seq_one_letter_code
_entity_poly.pdbx_strand_id
1 'polypeptide(L)'
;LFLHFFIPWVFATRECSSRISYSVKGTLDNDKLFSTCAIDKTGVRTDVRSLFDVLNLPERQILHFCRAPNCIKPIEKLVRSMPTNCVITYQGSARNLSKEISTLYYHCAEIVRAADKVDEDYIYRYFLD
;
A
#
# COMPACT_ATOMS: atom_id res chain seq x y z
N LEU A 1 -46.12 -7.35 -14.87
CA LEU A 1 -45.46 -6.66 -13.73
C LEU A 1 -44.86 -7.74 -12.82
N PHE A 2 -43.59 -8.11 -12.99
CA PHE A 2 -42.89 -8.99 -12.04
C PHE A 2 -41.60 -8.29 -11.62
N LEU A 3 -41.59 -7.85 -10.37
CA LEU A 3 -40.49 -7.13 -9.74
C LEU A 3 -39.26 -8.04 -9.62
N HIS A 4 -38.20 -7.71 -10.35
CA HIS A 4 -36.86 -8.22 -10.09
C HIS A 4 -36.35 -7.61 -8.78
N PHE A 5 -36.56 -8.30 -7.67
CA PHE A 5 -35.77 -8.08 -6.46
C PHE A 5 -34.40 -8.71 -6.65
N PHE A 6 -33.45 -7.95 -7.20
CA PHE A 6 -32.03 -8.22 -6.97
C PHE A 6 -31.72 -7.82 -5.53
N ILE A 7 -31.81 -8.78 -4.61
CA ILE A 7 -31.21 -8.61 -3.29
C ILE A 7 -29.69 -8.73 -3.51
N PRO A 8 -28.91 -7.66 -3.30
CA PRO A 8 -27.46 -7.79 -3.39
C PRO A 8 -27.02 -8.72 -2.26
N TRP A 9 -26.33 -9.78 -2.66
CA TRP A 9 -25.71 -10.75 -1.76
C TRP A 9 -24.77 -9.98 -0.84
N VAL A 10 -25.20 -9.70 0.39
CA VAL A 10 -24.28 -9.26 1.43
C VAL A 10 -23.42 -10.48 1.74
N PHE A 11 -22.25 -10.56 1.11
CA PHE A 11 -21.20 -11.44 1.61
C PHE A 11 -20.90 -10.95 3.01
N ALA A 12 -21.43 -11.66 4.01
CA ALA A 12 -21.13 -11.45 5.42
C ALA A 12 -19.65 -11.81 5.63
N THR A 13 -18.78 -10.93 5.17
CA THR A 13 -17.36 -11.01 5.45
C THR A 13 -17.21 -10.58 6.89
N ARG A 14 -16.64 -11.44 7.75
CA ARG A 14 -16.48 -11.11 9.18
C ARG A 14 -15.79 -9.77 9.30
N GLU A 15 -16.36 -8.84 10.06
CA GLU A 15 -15.67 -7.59 10.36
C GLU A 15 -14.52 -7.84 11.33
N CYS A 16 -13.42 -7.12 11.15
CA CYS A 16 -12.32 -7.17 12.09
C CYS A 16 -12.75 -6.55 13.43
N SER A 17 -12.17 -7.03 14.54
CA SER A 17 -12.43 -6.46 15.86
C SER A 17 -12.17 -4.95 15.87
N SER A 18 -12.92 -4.20 16.68
CA SER A 18 -12.80 -2.74 16.76
C SER A 18 -11.37 -2.27 17.01
N ARG A 19 -10.61 -3.01 17.83
CA ARG A 19 -9.18 -2.76 18.10
C ARG A 19 -8.31 -2.82 16.84
N ILE A 20 -8.49 -3.87 16.02
CA ILE A 20 -7.74 -4.05 14.77
C ILE A 20 -8.16 -2.99 13.77
N SER A 21 -9.47 -2.82 13.59
CA SER A 21 -10.04 -1.80 12.71
C SER A 21 -9.53 -0.40 13.03
N TYR A 22 -9.49 0.00 14.31
CA TYR A 22 -8.98 1.29 14.75
C TYR A 22 -7.48 1.45 14.48
N SER A 23 -6.68 0.42 14.82
CA SER A 23 -5.23 0.45 14.61
C SER A 23 -4.86 0.56 13.13
N VAL A 24 -5.55 -0.18 12.26
CA VAL A 24 -5.31 -0.16 10.82
C VAL A 24 -5.70 1.19 10.24
N LYS A 25 -6.91 1.68 10.54
CA LYS A 25 -7.38 3.01 10.11
C LYS A 25 -6.43 4.13 10.53
N GLY A 26 -6.05 4.15 11.80
CA GLY A 26 -5.14 5.15 12.34
C GLY A 26 -3.74 5.12 11.72
N THR A 27 -3.33 4.00 11.11
CA THR A 27 -2.08 3.92 10.34
C THR A 27 -2.29 4.35 8.89
N LEU A 28 -3.40 3.97 8.26
CA LEU A 28 -3.76 4.35 6.88
C LEU A 28 -4.00 5.85 6.71
N ASP A 29 -4.58 6.48 7.73
CA ASP A 29 -4.89 7.91 7.76
C ASP A 29 -3.78 8.74 8.44
N ASN A 30 -2.61 8.14 8.69
CA ASN A 30 -1.51 8.84 9.35
C ASN A 30 -0.78 9.77 8.35
N ASP A 31 -1.40 10.91 8.09
CA ASP A 31 -0.87 11.95 7.20
C ASP A 31 0.55 12.38 7.59
N LYS A 32 0.85 12.44 8.89
CA LYS A 32 2.21 12.72 9.36
C LYS A 32 3.22 11.63 8.95
N LEU A 33 2.81 10.37 8.95
CA LEU A 33 3.67 9.27 8.51
C LEU A 33 3.91 9.37 7.00
N PHE A 34 2.85 9.51 6.22
CA PHE A 34 2.94 9.52 4.76
C PHE A 34 3.55 10.81 4.20
N SER A 35 3.35 11.95 4.83
CA SER A 35 4.01 13.21 4.44
C SER A 35 5.54 13.17 4.62
N THR A 36 6.08 12.32 5.51
CA THR A 36 7.54 12.10 5.57
C THR A 36 8.07 11.25 4.42
N CYS A 37 7.17 10.60 3.67
CA CYS A 37 7.47 9.90 2.42
C CYS A 37 7.36 10.80 1.19
N ALA A 38 6.88 12.03 1.40
CA ALA A 38 6.63 12.98 0.33
C ALA A 38 7.89 13.65 -0.21
N ILE A 39 9.05 13.48 0.42
CA ILE A 39 10.28 14.17 0.03
C ILE A 39 11.39 13.14 -0.05
N ASP A 40 11.87 12.87 -1.26
CA ASP A 40 13.08 12.06 -1.43
C ASP A 40 14.34 12.91 -1.24
N LYS A 41 15.53 12.26 -1.25
CA LYS A 41 16.82 12.96 -1.13
C LYS A 41 17.15 13.86 -2.34
N THR A 42 16.36 13.79 -3.42
CA THR A 42 16.52 14.63 -4.62
C THR A 42 15.57 15.84 -4.62
N GLY A 43 14.69 15.96 -3.61
CA GLY A 43 13.77 17.08 -3.43
C GLY A 43 12.46 16.93 -4.19
N VAL A 44 12.18 15.76 -4.78
CA VAL A 44 10.92 15.50 -5.51
C VAL A 44 9.78 15.36 -4.50
N ARG A 45 8.76 16.19 -4.66
CA ARG A 45 7.55 16.17 -3.83
C ARG A 45 6.53 15.16 -4.34
N THR A 46 6.14 14.25 -3.47
CA THR A 46 5.08 13.27 -3.69
C THR A 46 4.00 13.53 -2.64
N ASP A 47 2.91 14.25 -2.95
CA ASP A 47 1.86 14.53 -1.95
C ASP A 47 1.12 13.22 -1.61
N VAL A 48 1.60 12.52 -0.59
CA VAL A 48 1.04 11.27 -0.07
C VAL A 48 0.51 11.55 1.33
N ARG A 49 -0.81 11.50 1.49
CA ARG A 49 -1.48 11.74 2.78
C ARG A 49 -2.06 10.48 3.38
N SER A 50 -2.22 9.46 2.56
CA SER A 50 -2.75 8.15 2.92
C SER A 50 -2.07 7.04 2.13
N LEU A 51 -2.27 5.79 2.56
CA LEU A 51 -1.82 4.64 1.80
C LEU A 51 -2.45 4.57 0.40
N PHE A 52 -3.68 5.05 0.25
CA PHE A 52 -4.38 5.01 -1.03
C PHE A 52 -3.79 5.97 -2.04
N ASP A 53 -3.19 7.07 -1.58
CA ASP A 53 -2.45 7.97 -2.47
C ASP A 53 -1.21 7.27 -3.03
N VAL A 54 -0.54 6.40 -2.23
CA VAL A 54 0.60 5.59 -2.68
C VAL A 54 0.22 4.67 -3.85
N LEU A 55 -0.96 4.05 -3.78
CA LEU A 55 -1.45 3.14 -4.82
C LEU A 55 -1.72 3.86 -6.15
N ASN A 56 -1.88 5.19 -6.13
CA ASN A 56 -2.13 6.00 -7.31
C ASN A 56 -0.88 6.74 -7.81
N LEU A 57 0.29 6.47 -7.23
CA LEU A 57 1.53 7.14 -7.64
C LEU A 57 2.03 6.63 -8.99
N PRO A 58 2.67 7.50 -9.78
CA PRO A 58 3.40 7.08 -10.97
C PRO A 58 4.60 6.20 -10.59
N GLU A 59 4.99 5.31 -11.51
CA GLU A 59 6.00 4.26 -11.30
C GLU A 59 7.34 4.77 -10.72
N ARG A 60 7.77 5.97 -11.11
CA ARG A 60 8.98 6.58 -10.53
C ARG A 60 8.81 6.94 -9.06
N GLN A 61 7.68 7.55 -8.69
CA GLN A 61 7.42 8.00 -7.32
C GLN A 61 7.15 6.81 -6.39
N ILE A 62 6.51 5.75 -6.88
CA ILE A 62 6.32 4.53 -6.10
C ILE A 62 7.66 3.82 -5.83
N LEU A 63 8.59 3.76 -6.79
CA LEU A 63 9.94 3.21 -6.54
C LEU A 63 10.66 3.97 -5.41
N HIS A 64 10.57 5.31 -5.40
CA HIS A 64 11.14 6.12 -4.32
C HIS A 64 10.50 5.81 -2.97
N PHE A 65 9.16 5.71 -2.92
CA PHE A 65 8.44 5.30 -1.73
C PHE A 65 8.90 3.92 -1.23
N CYS A 66 9.02 2.94 -2.13
CA CYS A 66 9.39 1.57 -1.79
C CYS A 66 10.85 1.43 -1.32
N ARG A 67 11.77 2.24 -1.85
CA ARG A 67 13.18 2.28 -1.40
C ARG A 67 13.38 3.02 -0.07
N ALA A 68 12.40 3.81 0.39
CA ALA A 68 12.50 4.60 1.61
C ALA A 68 12.11 3.75 2.86
N PRO A 69 13.05 3.43 3.78
CA PRO A 69 12.76 2.56 4.92
C PRO A 69 11.72 3.13 5.89
N ASN A 70 11.67 4.45 6.05
CA ASN A 70 10.67 5.15 6.86
C ASN A 70 9.25 4.99 6.29
N CYS A 71 9.12 4.67 5.01
CA CYS A 71 7.86 4.55 4.29
C CYS A 71 7.37 3.12 4.20
N ILE A 72 8.26 2.17 3.89
CA ILE A 72 7.88 0.76 3.73
C ILE A 72 7.75 0.00 5.06
N LYS A 73 8.55 0.32 6.09
CA LYS A 73 8.50 -0.40 7.39
C LYS A 73 7.14 -0.34 8.09
N PRO A 74 6.43 0.81 8.14
CA PRO A 74 5.08 0.85 8.68
C PRO A 74 4.11 -0.07 7.93
N ILE A 75 4.23 -0.15 6.61
CA ILE A 75 3.39 -1.00 5.75
C ILE A 75 3.71 -2.47 6.01
N GLU A 76 4.98 -2.83 6.10
CA GLU A 76 5.42 -4.17 6.47
C GLU A 76 4.85 -4.59 7.83
N LYS A 77 4.89 -3.69 8.83
CA LYS A 77 4.31 -3.95 10.16
C LYS A 77 2.79 -4.17 10.09
N LEU A 78 2.08 -3.43 9.22
CA LEU A 78 0.65 -3.63 8.99
C LEU A 78 0.36 -5.00 8.36
N VAL A 79 1.08 -5.37 7.31
CA VAL A 79 0.94 -6.69 6.66
C VAL A 79 1.14 -7.81 7.68
N ARG A 80 2.16 -7.71 8.54
CA ARG A 80 2.46 -8.74 9.56
C ARG A 80 1.45 -8.80 10.71
N SER A 81 0.75 -7.70 11.02
CA SER A 81 -0.13 -7.61 12.19
C SER A 81 -1.62 -7.77 11.87
N MET A 82 -2.00 -7.65 10.59
CA MET A 82 -3.40 -7.64 10.21
C MET A 82 -3.91 -9.05 9.86
N PRO A 83 -5.03 -9.48 10.44
CA PRO A 83 -5.69 -10.73 10.04
C PRO A 83 -6.16 -10.69 8.58
N THR A 84 -6.09 -11.83 7.90
CA THR A 84 -6.46 -11.99 6.48
C THR A 84 -7.92 -12.39 6.26
N ASN A 85 -8.62 -12.78 7.32
CA ASN A 85 -9.96 -13.38 7.29
C ASN A 85 -11.08 -12.41 7.73
N CYS A 86 -10.82 -11.10 7.69
CA CYS A 86 -11.82 -10.10 8.03
C CYS A 86 -11.74 -8.85 7.15
N VAL A 87 -12.85 -8.11 7.09
CA VAL A 87 -12.96 -6.82 6.40
C VAL A 87 -13.02 -5.68 7.40
N ILE A 88 -12.62 -4.50 6.93
CA ILE A 88 -12.68 -3.26 7.69
C ILE A 88 -13.54 -2.29 6.89
N THR A 89 -14.60 -1.79 7.52
CA THR A 89 -15.39 -0.69 6.95
C THR A 89 -14.55 0.58 6.96
N TYR A 90 -14.11 1.02 5.78
CA TYR A 90 -13.24 2.16 5.57
C TYR A 90 -13.86 3.09 4.52
N GLN A 91 -13.96 4.39 4.82
CA GLN A 91 -14.62 5.38 3.97
C GLN A 91 -16.03 4.96 3.50
N GLY A 92 -16.81 4.34 4.39
CA GLY A 92 -18.20 3.94 4.12
C GLY A 92 -18.37 2.61 3.38
N SER A 93 -17.29 1.91 3.05
CA SER A 93 -17.35 0.60 2.35
C SER A 93 -16.60 -0.48 3.11
N ALA A 94 -17.11 -1.71 3.12
CA ALA A 94 -16.39 -2.87 3.65
C ALA A 94 -15.25 -3.26 2.69
N ARG A 95 -14.00 -3.17 3.16
CA ARG A 95 -12.80 -3.40 2.34
C ARG A 95 -11.94 -4.51 2.91
N ASN A 96 -11.32 -5.29 2.03
CA ASN A 96 -10.27 -6.23 2.40
C ASN A 96 -8.93 -5.49 2.44
N LEU A 97 -8.74 -4.67 3.48
CA LEU A 97 -7.51 -3.90 3.66
C LEU A 97 -6.29 -4.83 3.78
N SER A 98 -6.44 -6.05 4.31
CA SER A 98 -5.36 -7.04 4.32
C SER A 98 -4.84 -7.36 2.94
N LYS A 99 -5.74 -7.60 1.99
CA LYS A 99 -5.36 -7.83 0.60
C LYS A 99 -4.72 -6.60 -0.03
N GLU A 100 -5.33 -5.43 0.15
CA GLU A 100 -4.86 -4.19 -0.48
C GLU A 100 -3.46 -3.77 -0.01
N ILE A 101 -3.23 -3.79 1.31
CA ILE A 101 -1.93 -3.45 1.91
C ILE A 101 -0.86 -4.47 1.50
N SER A 102 -1.21 -5.76 1.47
CA SER A 102 -0.28 -6.80 1.03
C SER A 102 0.08 -6.66 -0.44
N THR A 103 -0.89 -6.31 -1.30
CA THR A 103 -0.64 -6.04 -2.73
C THR A 103 0.38 -4.92 -2.90
N LEU A 104 0.22 -3.79 -2.18
CA LEU A 104 1.21 -2.71 -2.22
C LEU A 104 2.60 -3.19 -1.78
N TYR A 105 2.68 -3.93 -0.68
CA TYR A 105 3.95 -4.43 -0.15
C TYR A 105 4.68 -5.33 -1.15
N TYR A 106 3.97 -6.26 -1.79
CA TYR A 106 4.55 -7.14 -2.80
C TYR A 106 4.95 -6.38 -4.06
N HIS A 107 4.11 -5.43 -4.51
CA HIS A 107 4.42 -4.58 -5.65
C HIS A 107 5.70 -3.76 -5.41
N CYS A 108 5.88 -3.23 -4.20
CA CYS A 108 7.13 -2.58 -3.82
C CYS A 108 8.34 -3.53 -3.94
N ALA A 109 8.22 -4.76 -3.45
CA ALA A 109 9.29 -5.75 -3.55
C ALA A 109 9.62 -6.13 -5.01
N GLU A 110 8.63 -6.13 -5.91
CA GLU A 110 8.84 -6.36 -7.34
C GLU A 110 9.55 -5.20 -8.02
N ILE A 111 9.08 -3.96 -7.80
CA ILE A 111 9.66 -2.76 -8.42
C ILE A 111 11.10 -2.55 -7.95
N VAL A 112 11.39 -2.72 -6.66
CA VAL A 112 12.76 -2.61 -6.13
C VAL A 112 13.67 -3.67 -6.76
N ARG A 113 13.23 -4.93 -6.81
CA ARG A 113 14.02 -6.00 -7.46
C ARG A 113 14.26 -5.75 -8.94
N ALA A 114 13.29 -5.19 -9.66
CA ALA A 114 13.45 -4.85 -11.06
C ALA A 114 14.48 -3.71 -11.24
N ALA A 115 14.41 -2.67 -10.41
CA ALA A 115 15.36 -1.56 -10.45
C ALA A 115 16.79 -2.00 -10.09
N ASP A 116 16.95 -2.82 -9.06
CA ASP A 116 18.27 -3.30 -8.63
C ASP A 116 18.95 -4.16 -9.71
N LYS A 117 18.19 -4.98 -10.46
CA LYS A 117 18.72 -5.72 -11.63
C LYS A 117 19.19 -4.80 -12.75
N VAL A 118 18.44 -3.73 -13.04
CA VAL A 118 18.83 -2.75 -14.06
C VAL A 118 20.10 -2.03 -13.65
N ASP A 119 20.21 -1.67 -12.36
CA ASP A 119 21.40 -1.03 -11.80
C ASP A 119 22.63 -1.97 -11.90
N GLU A 120 22.47 -3.26 -11.60
CA GLU A 120 23.51 -4.29 -11.77
C GLU A 120 23.94 -4.47 -13.24
N ASP A 121 22.99 -4.64 -14.16
CA ASP A 121 23.27 -4.80 -15.60
C ASP A 121 24.00 -3.59 -16.17
N TYR A 122 23.63 -2.38 -15.73
CA TYR A 122 24.30 -1.14 -16.13
C TYR A 122 25.75 -1.09 -15.65
N ILE A 123 26.00 -1.46 -14.39
CA ILE A 123 27.35 -1.58 -13.82
C ILE A 123 28.17 -2.58 -14.63
N TYR A 124 27.66 -3.79 -14.87
CA TYR A 124 28.39 -4.81 -15.63
C TYR A 124 28.77 -4.34 -17.04
N ARG A 125 27.86 -3.63 -17.73
CA ARG A 125 28.13 -3.11 -19.06
C ARG A 125 29.19 -2.02 -19.07
N TYR A 126 29.27 -1.19 -18.03
CA TYR A 126 30.27 -0.12 -17.91
C TYR A 126 31.66 -0.59 -17.48
N PHE A 127 31.77 -1.75 -16.82
CA PHE A 127 33.06 -2.29 -16.36
C PHE A 127 33.66 -3.36 -17.29
N LEU A 128 32.92 -3.80 -18.32
CA LEU A 128 33.37 -4.77 -19.31
C LEU A 128 33.63 -4.17 -20.71
N ASP A 129 33.36 -2.87 -20.88
CA ASP A 129 33.81 -2.03 -22.00
C ASP A 129 35.09 -1.26 -21.59
#